data_AF-A0A4S8IGY8-F1
#
_entry.id   AF-A0A4S8IGY8-F1
#
_cell.length_a   1.000
_cell.length_b   1.000
_cell.length_c   1.000
_cell.angle_alpha   90.00
_cell.angle_beta   90.00
_cell.angle_gamma   90.00
#
_symmetry.space_group_name_H-M   'P 1'
#
loop_
_entity.id
_entity.type
_entity.pdbx_description
1 polymer ?
#
loop_
_entity_poly.entity_id
_entity_poly.type
_entity_poly.pdbx_seq_one_letter_code
_entity_poly.pdbx_strand_id
1 'polypeptide(L)'
;MMISSLEHPHSQQSTASSSQSEPEIADDNEIELLSVSWNQNYGRFAFGTSNGFRIYNCDSLTEAFRRDFEGGGFRIVEMLFCCNFLALVGEDTNTQFPPNKVMIWDDHQRRCTYELTFRSHVRGVKLRRDLIVVVLEHKIYVYNFADLKLVHQLETLSNPKGLCCLSHHSNTLVLTCPGIRRGEVRVEHLFLKMKKFISAHDSQIACMTLTLNGLLLATASTKGTLIRIFNTNDGTRLQEVRRGLDRADIYSISFSPNAQWLAVSSDKGTVHVFSLRVIAAGGDASTQLVAAQIPGNVQQNALISAKTGGNTNSSFHFIKSVLPKYFSSEWSSAQFHLAEETYHIAAFDAQDTVMIVGMDGSFYKCKFDQLKGGQMVQQDYMRLLRKI
;
A
#
# COMPACT_ATOMS: atom_id res chain seq x y z
N MET A 1 71.72 -51.81 42.59
CA MET A 1 71.04 -51.63 43.90
C MET A 1 69.54 -51.75 43.69
N MET A 2 68.88 -52.22 44.73
CA MET A 2 67.58 -52.86 44.86
C MET A 2 66.31 -52.10 44.38
N ILE A 3 65.36 -52.88 43.82
CA ILE A 3 63.90 -53.04 44.13
C ILE A 3 63.01 -51.77 43.98
N SER A 4 61.80 -51.68 43.41
CA SER A 4 60.62 -52.55 43.18
C SER A 4 59.65 -51.80 42.23
N SER A 5 59.07 -52.44 41.20
CA SER A 5 57.65 -52.88 41.08
C SER A 5 56.56 -51.78 40.99
N LEU A 6 55.83 -51.71 39.86
CA LEU A 6 54.41 -52.13 39.72
C LEU A 6 53.73 -51.58 38.43
N GLU A 7 53.29 -52.54 37.60
CA GLU A 7 52.02 -52.67 36.85
C GLU A 7 51.53 -51.62 35.81
N HIS A 8 51.40 -52.10 34.56
CA HIS A 8 50.36 -51.78 33.56
C HIS A 8 49.04 -52.51 33.93
N PRO A 9 47.81 -52.15 33.44
CA PRO A 9 47.50 -51.90 32.02
C PRO A 9 46.28 -50.99 31.70
N HIS A 10 45.97 -50.93 30.39
CA HIS A 10 44.69 -50.63 29.73
C HIS A 10 44.52 -49.27 29.02
N SER A 11 44.83 -49.34 27.73
CA SER A 11 44.21 -48.61 26.64
C SER A 11 42.68 -48.80 26.60
N GLN A 12 41.93 -47.71 26.68
CA GLN A 12 40.63 -47.57 26.02
C GLN A 12 40.60 -46.23 25.30
N GLN A 13 40.35 -46.30 23.99
CA GLN A 13 40.17 -45.15 23.11
C GLN A 13 38.97 -44.32 23.58
N SER A 14 39.22 -43.05 23.90
CA SER A 14 38.18 -42.04 24.08
C SER A 14 37.65 -41.63 22.71
N THR A 15 36.37 -41.92 22.45
CA THR A 15 35.60 -41.24 21.42
C THR A 15 35.36 -39.80 21.89
N ALA A 16 36.19 -38.87 21.42
CA ALA A 16 35.96 -37.44 21.58
C ALA A 16 34.71 -37.07 20.76
N SER A 17 33.57 -36.94 21.45
CA SER A 17 32.38 -36.32 20.89
C SER A 17 32.70 -34.85 20.62
N SER A 18 32.82 -34.47 19.35
CA SER A 18 32.79 -33.08 18.94
C SER A 18 31.41 -32.50 19.28
N SER A 19 31.30 -31.81 20.40
CA SER A 19 30.20 -30.87 20.63
C SER A 19 30.39 -29.73 19.63
N GLN A 20 29.83 -29.89 18.43
CA GLN A 20 29.54 -28.77 17.57
C GLN A 20 28.56 -27.90 18.36
N SER A 21 29.08 -26.82 18.91
CA SER A 21 28.27 -25.69 19.36
C SER A 21 27.42 -25.26 18.17
N GLU A 22 26.11 -25.52 18.25
CA GLU A 22 25.13 -24.86 17.41
C GLU A 22 25.40 -23.34 17.48
N PRO A 23 25.28 -22.60 16.37
CA PRO A 23 25.41 -21.16 16.44
C PRO A 23 24.32 -20.64 17.39
N GLU A 24 24.73 -20.14 18.54
CA GLU A 24 23.88 -19.39 19.45
C GLU A 24 23.20 -18.29 18.63
N ILE A 25 21.88 -18.41 18.49
CA ILE A 25 21.03 -17.37 17.93
C ILE A 25 21.22 -16.16 18.84
N ALA A 26 21.92 -15.15 18.34
CA ALA A 26 22.14 -13.90 19.05
C ALA A 26 20.80 -13.36 19.56
N ASP A 27 20.81 -12.97 20.83
CA ASP A 27 19.72 -12.37 21.60
C ASP A 27 18.87 -11.45 20.70
N ASP A 28 17.65 -11.88 20.39
CA ASP A 28 16.71 -11.17 19.52
C ASP A 28 16.16 -9.99 20.33
N ASN A 29 16.92 -8.89 20.40
CA ASN A 29 16.42 -7.60 20.88
C ASN A 29 15.07 -7.37 20.21
N GLU A 30 14.00 -7.34 21.00
CA GLU A 30 12.60 -7.37 20.58
C GLU A 30 12.32 -6.40 19.41
N ILE A 31 12.19 -6.95 18.19
CA ILE A 31 12.02 -6.13 16.98
C ILE A 31 10.53 -5.77 16.82
N GLU A 32 10.20 -4.52 17.13
CA GLU A 32 8.84 -3.98 16.94
C GLU A 32 8.62 -3.56 15.47
N LEU A 33 7.42 -3.83 14.96
CA LEU A 33 6.97 -3.33 13.67
C LEU A 33 6.39 -1.92 13.81
N LEU A 34 7.01 -0.94 13.14
CA LEU A 34 6.61 0.47 13.19
C LEU A 34 5.78 0.91 11.97
N SER A 35 6.00 0.27 10.82
CA SER A 35 5.25 0.59 9.60
C SER A 35 5.20 -0.56 8.61
N VAL A 36 4.19 -0.54 7.74
CA VAL A 36 4.06 -1.46 6.61
C VAL A 36 3.65 -0.68 5.35
N SER A 37 4.27 -0.97 4.22
CA SER A 37 3.98 -0.31 2.94
C SER A 37 4.16 -1.25 1.75
N TRP A 38 3.35 -1.07 0.71
CA TRP A 38 3.55 -1.72 -0.58
C TRP A 38 4.49 -0.91 -1.47
N ASN A 39 5.19 -1.58 -2.38
CA ASN A 39 5.71 -0.89 -3.55
C ASN A 39 4.56 -0.62 -4.55
N GLN A 40 4.84 0.22 -5.55
CA GLN A 40 3.85 0.81 -6.45
C GLN A 40 3.06 -0.22 -7.26
N ASN A 41 3.65 -1.39 -7.56
CA ASN A 41 3.02 -2.46 -8.32
C ASN A 41 2.64 -3.68 -7.46
N TYR A 42 2.70 -3.57 -6.13
CA TYR A 42 2.37 -4.62 -5.17
C TYR A 42 3.23 -5.90 -5.26
N GLY A 43 4.34 -5.90 -6.00
CA GLY A 43 5.26 -7.04 -6.08
C GLY A 43 6.18 -7.19 -4.87
N ARG A 44 6.30 -6.14 -4.04
CA ARG A 44 7.05 -6.13 -2.79
C ARG A 44 6.32 -5.34 -1.71
N PHE A 45 6.63 -5.64 -0.46
CA PHE A 45 6.27 -4.79 0.67
C PHE A 45 7.48 -4.58 1.59
N ALA A 46 7.42 -3.49 2.35
CA ALA A 46 8.40 -3.13 3.36
C ALA A 46 7.76 -3.19 4.75
N PHE A 47 8.54 -3.68 5.70
CA PHE A 47 8.35 -3.38 7.11
C PHE A 47 9.41 -2.38 7.55
N GLY A 48 8.99 -1.29 8.18
CA GLY A 48 9.86 -0.50 9.03
C GLY A 48 9.83 -1.08 10.45
N THR A 49 11.00 -1.28 11.04
CA THR A 49 11.18 -1.90 12.36
C THR A 49 11.79 -0.91 13.34
N SER A 50 11.78 -1.22 14.64
CA SER A 50 12.43 -0.43 15.71
C SER A 50 13.95 -0.29 15.55
N ASN A 51 14.57 -1.13 14.72
CA ASN A 51 16.01 -1.14 14.46
C ASN A 51 16.35 -1.05 12.97
N GLY A 52 15.43 -0.67 12.09
CA GLY A 52 15.72 -0.59 10.66
C GLY A 52 14.54 -0.90 9.76
N PHE A 53 14.77 -1.69 8.71
CA PHE A 53 13.73 -2.08 7.77
C PHE A 53 14.03 -3.41 7.08
N ARG A 54 12.95 -4.05 6.58
CA ARG A 54 12.98 -5.32 5.87
C ARG A 54 12.09 -5.26 4.64
N ILE A 55 12.59 -5.74 3.50
CA ILE A 55 11.88 -5.77 2.22
C ILE A 55 11.63 -7.22 1.84
N TYR A 56 10.41 -7.56 1.44
CA TYR A 56 10.01 -8.93 1.07
C TYR A 56 9.45 -8.97 -0.36
N ASN A 57 9.69 -10.08 -1.06
CA ASN A 57 9.05 -10.37 -2.33
C ASN A 57 7.70 -11.05 -2.09
N CYS A 58 6.65 -10.59 -2.76
CA CYS A 58 5.29 -11.11 -2.57
C CYS A 58 5.06 -12.49 -3.19
N ASP A 59 5.78 -12.81 -4.26
CA ASP A 59 5.60 -14.05 -5.04
C ASP A 59 6.20 -15.27 -4.35
N SER A 60 7.41 -15.10 -3.82
CA SER A 60 8.22 -16.14 -3.17
C SER A 60 8.15 -16.07 -1.65
N LEU A 61 7.62 -14.97 -1.10
CA LEU A 61 7.58 -14.67 0.33
C LEU A 61 8.96 -14.72 1.00
N THR A 62 10.01 -14.43 0.24
CA THR A 62 11.38 -14.36 0.74
C THR A 62 11.77 -12.93 1.12
N GLU A 63 12.60 -12.79 2.16
CA GLU A 63 13.24 -11.50 2.49
C GLU A 63 14.19 -11.14 1.34
N ALA A 64 13.86 -10.08 0.60
CA ALA A 64 14.67 -9.59 -0.51
C ALA A 64 15.97 -8.97 0.03
N PHE A 65 15.85 -8.13 1.06
CA PHE A 65 16.97 -7.58 1.83
C PHE A 65 16.46 -6.88 3.10
N ARG A 66 17.35 -6.72 4.07
CA ARG A 66 17.13 -5.91 5.27
C ARG A 66 18.31 -5.00 5.58
N ARG A 67 18.09 -3.97 6.38
CA ARG A 67 19.14 -3.13 6.96
C ARG A 67 18.78 -2.84 8.41
N ASP A 68 19.73 -3.18 9.28
CA ASP A 68 19.65 -2.92 10.71
C ASP A 68 20.52 -1.70 11.05
N PHE A 69 20.03 -0.82 11.92
CA PHE A 69 20.63 0.44 12.33
C PHE A 69 20.60 0.52 13.85
N GLU A 70 21.77 0.76 14.45
CA GLU A 70 21.89 0.92 15.92
C GLU A 70 21.19 2.18 16.45
N GLY A 71 20.91 3.15 15.57
CA GLY A 71 20.36 4.47 15.91
C GLY A 71 18.84 4.61 15.85
N GLY A 72 18.08 3.52 15.70
CA GLY A 72 16.61 3.51 15.80
C GLY A 72 15.87 3.18 14.51
N GLY A 73 14.53 3.15 14.61
CA GLY A 73 13.66 2.58 13.60
C GLY A 73 13.08 3.55 12.58
N PHE A 74 12.35 2.99 11.59
CA PHE A 74 11.68 3.77 10.54
C PHE A 74 10.16 3.60 10.55
N ARG A 75 9.43 4.71 10.66
CA ARG A 75 7.98 4.75 10.51
C ARG A 75 7.50 4.98 9.08
N ILE A 76 8.40 5.38 8.18
CA ILE A 76 8.13 5.47 6.75
C ILE A 76 9.30 4.80 6.04
N VAL A 77 8.97 3.76 5.27
CA VAL A 77 9.87 3.11 4.31
C VAL A 77 9.13 3.10 2.98
N GLU A 78 9.41 4.08 2.11
CA GLU A 78 8.76 4.21 0.80
C GLU A 78 9.73 3.75 -0.29
N MET A 79 9.39 2.64 -0.96
CA MET A 79 10.18 2.11 -2.08
C MET A 79 9.95 2.91 -3.35
N LEU A 80 10.93 2.90 -4.26
CA LEU A 80 10.73 3.26 -5.67
C LEU A 80 10.72 2.00 -6.54
N PHE A 81 9.53 1.43 -6.76
CA PHE A 81 9.32 0.14 -7.42
C PHE A 81 10.20 -0.96 -6.80
N CYS A 82 11.15 -1.48 -7.58
CA CYS A 82 12.15 -2.45 -7.15
C CYS A 82 13.57 -1.89 -7.29
N CYS A 83 13.70 -0.56 -7.41
CA CYS A 83 15.00 0.12 -7.47
C CYS A 83 15.71 0.04 -6.11
N ASN A 84 16.99 0.36 -6.11
CA ASN A 84 17.84 0.48 -4.92
C ASN A 84 17.55 1.73 -4.07
N PHE A 85 16.69 2.64 -4.53
CA PHE A 85 16.35 3.86 -3.81
C PHE A 85 15.12 3.69 -2.93
N LEU A 86 15.25 4.09 -1.66
CA LEU A 86 14.16 4.18 -0.69
C LEU A 86 14.13 5.57 -0.06
N ALA A 87 12.95 6.05 0.30
CA ALA A 87 12.80 7.18 1.19
C ALA A 87 12.48 6.71 2.60
N LEU A 88 13.30 7.14 3.57
CA LEU A 88 13.21 6.76 4.97
C LEU A 88 12.90 7.98 5.84
N VAL A 89 12.03 7.79 6.83
CA VAL A 89 11.77 8.75 7.91
C VAL A 89 11.74 7.99 9.22
N GLY A 90 12.60 8.38 10.16
CA GLY A 90 12.68 7.72 11.45
C GLY A 90 11.49 8.03 12.36
N GLU A 91 11.36 7.21 13.40
CA GLU A 91 10.41 7.43 14.48
C GLU A 91 10.74 8.68 15.32
N ASP A 92 9.85 9.05 16.24
CA ASP A 92 9.94 10.32 16.97
C ASP A 92 11.15 10.38 17.93
N THR A 93 11.61 9.24 18.41
CA THR A 93 12.78 9.09 19.31
C THR A 93 14.11 8.96 18.54
N ASN A 94 14.07 8.80 17.22
CA ASN A 94 15.25 8.52 16.41
C ASN A 94 16.06 9.81 16.18
N THR A 95 17.19 9.94 16.87
CA THR A 95 18.06 11.12 16.78
C THR A 95 18.94 11.11 15.52
N GLN A 96 19.29 9.93 15.01
CA GLN A 96 20.10 9.78 13.80
C GLN A 96 19.29 10.05 12.52
N PHE A 97 18.01 9.65 12.53
CA PHE A 97 17.06 9.80 11.44
C PHE A 97 15.81 10.54 11.93
N PRO A 98 15.90 11.88 12.12
CA PRO A 98 14.81 12.63 12.73
C PRO A 98 13.47 12.55 11.97
N PRO A 99 12.33 12.64 12.68
CA PRO A 99 10.99 12.50 12.11
C PRO A 99 10.59 13.65 11.15
N ASN A 100 11.36 14.73 11.11
CA ASN A 100 11.17 15.88 10.23
C ASN A 100 12.14 15.88 9.04
N LYS A 101 12.89 14.79 8.82
CA LYS A 101 13.85 14.65 7.72
C LYS A 101 13.49 13.45 6.84
N VAL A 102 13.53 13.63 5.53
CA VAL A 102 13.44 12.53 4.55
C VAL A 102 14.85 12.18 4.10
N MET A 103 15.22 10.92 4.29
CA MET A 103 16.51 10.37 3.88
C MET A 103 16.32 9.55 2.61
N ILE A 104 17.02 9.87 1.53
CA ILE A 104 17.03 9.05 0.32
C ILE A 104 18.19 8.06 0.44
N TRP A 105 17.85 6.82 0.77
CA TRP A 105 18.79 5.71 0.91
C TRP A 105 19.06 5.06 -0.44
N ASP A 106 20.34 4.86 -0.77
CA ASP A 106 20.76 4.00 -1.87
C ASP A 106 21.27 2.68 -1.27
N ASP A 107 20.50 1.60 -1.50
CA ASP A 107 20.80 0.29 -0.94
C ASP A 107 22.01 -0.40 -1.57
N HIS A 108 22.32 -0.06 -2.82
CA HIS A 108 23.50 -0.56 -3.53
C HIS A 108 24.77 0.06 -2.93
N GLN A 109 24.74 1.37 -2.65
CA GLN A 109 25.85 2.08 -2.01
C GLN A 109 25.84 1.98 -0.48
N ARG A 110 24.77 1.45 0.11
CA ARG A 110 24.53 1.34 1.56
C ARG A 110 24.73 2.66 2.30
N ARG A 111 24.23 3.76 1.74
CA ARG A 111 24.34 5.09 2.36
C ARG A 111 23.15 5.97 2.01
N CYS A 112 22.95 7.02 2.82
CA CYS A 112 22.09 8.11 2.43
C CYS A 112 22.77 8.96 1.35
N THR A 113 22.05 9.24 0.28
CA THR A 113 22.50 10.05 -0.86
C THR A 113 22.01 11.49 -0.76
N TYR A 114 20.78 11.69 -0.29
CA TYR A 114 20.15 13.00 -0.19
C TYR A 114 19.31 13.12 1.08
N GLU A 115 19.24 14.34 1.62
CA GLU A 115 18.43 14.66 2.79
C GLU A 115 17.56 15.89 2.53
N LEU A 116 16.28 15.80 2.88
CA LEU A 116 15.35 16.94 2.86
C LEU A 116 14.85 17.20 4.29
N THR A 117 15.12 18.39 4.82
CA THR A 117 14.76 18.77 6.19
C THR A 117 13.56 19.72 6.21
N PHE A 118 12.61 19.45 7.09
CA PHE A 118 11.37 20.20 7.23
C PHE A 118 11.21 20.77 8.65
N ARG A 119 10.35 21.78 8.79
CA ARG A 119 10.05 22.44 10.08
C ARG A 119 9.04 21.66 10.94
N SER A 120 8.44 20.61 10.40
CA SER A 120 7.47 19.77 11.09
C SER A 120 7.67 18.31 10.70
N HIS A 121 7.02 17.40 11.44
CA HIS A 121 7.09 15.97 11.17
C HIS A 121 6.61 15.67 9.75
N VAL A 122 7.35 14.81 9.06
CA VAL A 122 6.93 14.24 7.79
C VAL A 122 5.87 13.19 8.07
N ARG A 123 4.70 13.35 7.46
CA ARG A 123 3.53 12.48 7.60
C ARG A 123 3.48 11.40 6.51
N GLY A 124 4.08 11.66 5.34
CA GLY A 124 4.11 10.70 4.24
C GLY A 124 5.15 11.08 3.18
N VAL A 125 5.62 10.08 2.43
CA VAL A 125 6.48 10.26 1.26
C VAL A 125 5.92 9.43 0.11
N LYS A 126 5.97 9.95 -1.12
CA LYS A 126 5.67 9.20 -2.34
C LYS A 126 6.79 9.41 -3.34
N LEU A 127 7.25 8.32 -3.96
CA LEU A 127 8.33 8.34 -4.95
C LEU A 127 7.81 8.05 -6.36
N ARG A 128 8.41 8.73 -7.33
CA ARG A 128 8.40 8.44 -8.76
C ARG A 128 9.83 8.60 -9.27
N ARG A 129 10.13 8.03 -10.45
CA ARG A 129 11.49 8.06 -11.03
C ARG A 129 12.07 9.47 -11.16
N ASP A 130 11.21 10.47 -11.34
CA ASP A 130 11.57 11.87 -11.54
C ASP A 130 11.17 12.79 -10.37
N LEU A 131 10.42 12.30 -9.37
CA LEU A 131 9.87 13.14 -8.30
C LEU A 131 9.95 12.51 -6.90
N ILE A 132 10.18 13.37 -5.91
CA ILE A 132 10.01 13.09 -4.48
C ILE A 132 8.87 13.96 -3.98
N VAL A 133 7.79 13.34 -3.48
CA VAL A 133 6.66 14.05 -2.88
C VAL A 133 6.72 13.86 -1.37
N VAL A 134 6.82 14.97 -0.62
CA VAL A 134 6.86 14.97 0.84
C VAL A 134 5.58 15.62 1.39
N VAL A 135 4.89 14.88 2.25
CA VAL A 135 3.63 15.29 2.86
C VAL A 135 3.88 15.68 4.32
N LEU A 136 3.60 16.93 4.65
CA LEU A 136 3.46 17.43 6.00
C LEU A 136 1.97 17.54 6.35
N GLU A 137 1.65 17.98 7.56
CA GLU A 137 0.25 18.03 8.01
C GLU A 137 -0.63 19.01 7.22
N HIS A 138 -0.09 20.14 6.75
CA HIS A 138 -0.86 21.15 6.02
C HIS A 138 -0.28 21.51 4.65
N LYS A 139 0.84 20.88 4.28
CA LYS A 139 1.58 21.20 3.06
C LYS A 139 2.12 19.95 2.42
N ILE A 140 2.15 19.94 1.10
CA ILE A 140 2.84 18.92 0.30
C ILE A 140 3.88 19.63 -0.56
N TYR A 141 5.10 19.12 -0.56
CA TYR A 141 6.20 19.59 -1.39
C TYR A 141 6.54 18.53 -2.43
N VAL A 142 6.76 18.95 -3.66
CA VAL A 142 7.14 18.07 -4.78
C VAL A 142 8.49 18.55 -5.28
N TYR A 143 9.50 17.70 -5.16
CA TYR A 143 10.86 17.95 -5.60
C TYR A 143 11.19 17.12 -6.84
N ASN A 144 12.04 17.67 -7.70
CA ASN A 144 12.69 16.88 -8.74
C ASN A 144 13.67 15.90 -8.07
N PHE A 145 13.64 14.63 -8.46
CA PHE A 145 14.48 13.60 -7.82
C PHE A 145 15.98 13.80 -8.13
N ALA A 146 16.31 14.28 -9.33
CA ALA A 146 17.70 14.36 -9.80
C ALA A 146 18.49 15.51 -9.17
N ASP A 147 17.86 16.68 -8.98
CA ASP A 147 18.55 17.89 -8.49
C ASP A 147 17.94 18.48 -7.21
N LEU A 148 16.92 17.83 -6.64
CA LEU A 148 16.20 18.24 -5.43
C LEU A 148 15.58 19.64 -5.51
N LYS A 149 15.40 20.22 -6.70
CA LYS A 149 14.70 21.49 -6.82
C LYS A 149 13.22 21.32 -6.51
N LEU A 150 12.67 22.27 -5.75
CA LEU A 150 11.23 22.33 -5.51
C LEU A 150 10.50 22.66 -6.81
N VAL A 151 9.66 21.75 -7.27
CA VAL A 151 8.86 21.86 -8.49
C VAL A 151 7.44 22.31 -8.18
N HIS A 152 6.87 21.84 -7.07
CA HIS A 152 5.50 22.17 -6.71
C HIS A 152 5.27 22.22 -5.20
N GLN A 153 4.31 23.04 -4.78
CA GLN A 153 3.86 23.14 -3.39
C GLN A 153 2.34 23.23 -3.36
N LEU A 154 1.73 22.43 -2.48
CA LEU A 154 0.29 22.36 -2.30
C LEU A 154 -0.04 22.60 -0.83
N GLU A 155 -1.18 23.25 -0.59
CA GLU A 155 -1.77 23.36 0.73
C GLU A 155 -2.94 22.37 0.86
N THR A 156 -3.06 21.79 2.04
CA THR A 156 -4.13 20.85 2.41
C THR A 156 -4.77 21.32 3.70
N LEU A 157 -5.99 20.85 3.97
CA LEU A 157 -6.48 20.77 5.35
C LEU A 157 -5.54 19.86 6.17
N SER A 158 -5.76 19.74 7.49
CA SER A 158 -5.02 18.77 8.32
C SER A 158 -5.01 17.38 7.67
N ASN A 159 -3.80 16.90 7.39
CA ASN A 159 -3.48 15.64 6.74
C ASN A 159 -2.58 14.79 7.66
N PRO A 160 -3.09 14.36 8.83
CA PRO A 160 -2.28 13.69 9.84
C PRO A 160 -1.80 12.29 9.38
N LYS A 161 -2.54 11.67 8.44
CA LYS A 161 -2.22 10.37 7.84
C LYS A 161 -1.27 10.46 6.62
N GLY A 162 -0.80 11.65 6.25
CA GLY A 162 0.13 11.81 5.13
C GLY A 162 -0.43 11.42 3.77
N LEU A 163 -1.74 11.57 3.56
CA LEU A 163 -2.44 11.12 2.36
C LEU A 163 -1.98 11.90 1.12
N CYS A 164 -1.42 11.17 0.16
CA CYS A 164 -1.12 11.64 -1.19
C CYS A 164 -0.98 10.43 -2.11
N CYS A 165 -1.51 10.50 -3.33
CA CYS A 165 -1.29 9.49 -4.36
C CYS A 165 -0.66 10.12 -5.60
N LEU A 166 0.06 9.30 -6.35
CA LEU A 166 0.79 9.70 -7.55
C LEU A 166 0.60 8.63 -8.61
N SER A 167 0.35 9.02 -9.86
CA SER A 167 0.36 8.07 -10.98
C SER A 167 1.80 7.73 -11.36
N HIS A 168 2.05 6.51 -11.84
CA HIS A 168 3.39 6.05 -12.21
C HIS A 168 3.55 5.67 -13.69
N HIS A 169 2.51 5.82 -14.51
CA HIS A 169 2.63 5.65 -15.95
C HIS A 169 3.50 6.77 -16.56
N SER A 170 4.29 6.47 -17.59
CA SER A 170 5.27 7.42 -18.16
C SER A 170 4.61 8.69 -18.71
N ASN A 171 3.44 8.54 -19.30
CA ASN A 171 2.75 9.62 -20.03
C ASN A 171 1.75 10.39 -19.15
N THR A 172 1.59 10.02 -17.88
CA THR A 172 0.66 10.68 -16.96
C THR A 172 1.39 11.12 -15.70
N LEU A 173 1.04 12.31 -15.22
CA LEU A 173 1.48 12.80 -13.93
C LEU A 173 0.28 13.40 -13.20
N VAL A 174 -0.48 12.52 -12.56
CA VAL A 174 -1.63 12.86 -11.71
C VAL A 174 -1.21 12.74 -10.26
N LEU A 175 -1.33 13.85 -9.53
CA LEU A 175 -1.13 13.92 -8.08
C LEU A 175 -2.48 14.17 -7.42
N THR A 176 -2.82 13.39 -6.40
CA THR A 176 -4.04 13.58 -5.63
C THR A 176 -3.75 13.70 -4.14
N CYS A 177 -4.46 14.58 -3.45
CA CYS A 177 -4.33 14.79 -2.01
C CYS A 177 -5.63 15.37 -1.41
N PRO A 178 -5.81 15.35 -0.08
CA PRO A 178 -6.90 16.08 0.55
C PRO A 178 -6.89 17.57 0.15
N GLY A 179 -8.07 18.12 -0.13
CA GLY A 179 -8.25 19.54 -0.40
C GLY A 179 -8.14 20.40 0.87
N ILE A 180 -8.41 21.69 0.73
CA ILE A 180 -8.46 22.63 1.87
C ILE A 180 -9.81 22.63 2.58
N ARG A 181 -10.82 21.98 1.99
CA ARG A 181 -12.15 21.79 2.57
C ARG A 181 -12.33 20.38 3.09
N ARG A 182 -13.18 20.22 4.11
CA ARG A 182 -13.53 18.91 4.68
C ARG A 182 -14.08 18.00 3.59
N GLY A 183 -13.49 16.81 3.47
CA GLY A 183 -13.95 15.75 2.56
C GLY A 183 -13.75 16.06 1.07
N GLU A 184 -12.99 17.10 0.77
CA GLU A 184 -12.56 17.41 -0.59
C GLU A 184 -11.28 16.65 -0.95
N VAL A 185 -11.17 16.23 -2.20
CA VAL A 185 -9.91 15.76 -2.80
C VAL A 185 -9.51 16.69 -3.91
N ARG A 186 -8.25 17.12 -3.89
CA ARG A 186 -7.59 17.85 -4.97
C ARG A 186 -6.95 16.84 -5.92
N VAL A 187 -7.14 17.04 -7.21
CA VAL A 187 -6.55 16.24 -8.29
C VAL A 187 -5.82 17.20 -9.23
N GLU A 188 -4.51 17.05 -9.39
CA GLU A 188 -3.70 17.85 -10.30
C GLU A 188 -3.03 16.98 -11.36
N HIS A 189 -3.35 17.23 -12.62
CA HIS A 189 -2.64 16.66 -13.78
C HIS A 189 -1.51 17.62 -14.14
N LEU A 190 -0.32 17.39 -13.60
CA LEU A 190 0.78 18.35 -13.64
C LEU A 190 1.31 18.60 -15.07
N PHE A 191 1.35 17.56 -15.91
CA PHE A 191 1.72 17.72 -17.34
C PHE A 191 0.69 18.55 -18.12
N LEU A 192 -0.60 18.36 -17.82
CA LEU A 192 -1.70 19.08 -18.48
C LEU A 192 -2.00 20.43 -17.81
N LYS A 193 -1.33 20.75 -16.70
CA LYS A 193 -1.60 21.91 -15.83
C LYS A 193 -3.09 22.04 -15.44
N MET A 194 -3.79 20.91 -15.34
CA MET A 194 -5.21 20.87 -14.98
C MET A 194 -5.38 20.55 -13.50
N LYS A 195 -6.31 21.26 -12.85
CA LYS A 195 -6.64 21.07 -11.43
C LYS A 195 -8.13 20.83 -11.27
N LYS A 196 -8.50 19.88 -10.41
CA LYS A 196 -9.89 19.56 -10.05
C LYS A 196 -10.00 19.46 -8.54
N PHE A 197 -11.16 19.85 -8.02
CA PHE A 197 -11.53 19.72 -6.62
C PHE A 197 -12.82 18.92 -6.56
N ILE A 198 -12.76 17.74 -5.95
CA ILE A 198 -13.86 16.79 -5.87
C ILE A 198 -14.38 16.83 -4.43
N SER A 199 -15.63 17.24 -4.24
CA SER A 199 -16.35 17.09 -2.96
C SER A 199 -16.70 15.61 -2.74
N ALA A 200 -15.71 14.82 -2.35
CA ALA A 200 -15.81 13.37 -2.34
C ALA A 200 -16.67 12.85 -1.19
N HIS A 201 -16.60 13.48 -0.01
CA HIS A 201 -17.32 13.08 1.19
C HIS A 201 -17.73 14.28 2.05
N ASP A 202 -18.70 14.11 2.96
CA ASP A 202 -19.08 15.16 3.92
C ASP A 202 -18.12 15.22 5.13
N SER A 203 -17.31 14.18 5.30
CA SER A 203 -16.36 13.98 6.40
C SER A 203 -14.93 13.97 5.84
N GLN A 204 -13.93 14.20 6.70
CA GLN A 204 -12.52 14.23 6.27
C GLN A 204 -12.12 12.96 5.52
N ILE A 205 -11.25 13.10 4.52
CA ILE A 205 -10.69 11.97 3.79
C ILE A 205 -9.78 11.18 4.74
N ALA A 206 -9.98 9.87 4.82
CA ALA A 206 -9.24 8.98 5.71
C ALA A 206 -8.33 7.99 4.97
N CYS A 207 -8.68 7.66 3.73
CA CYS A 207 -7.90 6.79 2.86
C CYS A 207 -8.21 7.12 1.39
N MET A 208 -7.21 7.01 0.52
CA MET A 208 -7.36 7.22 -0.91
C MET A 208 -6.31 6.43 -1.68
N THR A 209 -6.64 6.01 -2.89
CA THR A 209 -5.72 5.33 -3.80
C THR A 209 -6.00 5.71 -5.25
N LEU A 210 -4.97 5.66 -6.08
CA LEU A 210 -5.01 6.05 -7.47
C LEU A 210 -4.54 4.88 -8.33
N THR A 211 -5.15 4.66 -9.49
CA THR A 211 -4.62 3.69 -10.46
C THR A 211 -3.26 4.15 -10.99
N LEU A 212 -2.41 3.21 -11.44
CA LEU A 212 -1.07 3.52 -11.95
C LEU A 212 -1.06 4.52 -13.11
N ASN A 213 -2.09 4.48 -13.97
CA ASN A 213 -2.31 5.42 -15.07
C ASN A 213 -2.98 6.74 -14.64
N GLY A 214 -3.32 6.90 -13.36
CA GLY A 214 -3.92 8.12 -12.83
C GLY A 214 -5.38 8.35 -13.21
N LEU A 215 -6.04 7.42 -13.89
CA LEU A 215 -7.40 7.62 -14.42
C LEU A 215 -8.51 7.49 -13.37
N LEU A 216 -8.34 6.61 -12.39
CA LEU A 216 -9.34 6.34 -11.37
C LEU A 216 -8.79 6.64 -9.98
N LEU A 217 -9.63 7.29 -9.18
CA LEU A 217 -9.36 7.62 -7.79
C LEU A 217 -10.43 6.96 -6.91
N ALA A 218 -10.02 6.11 -5.96
CA ALA A 218 -10.90 5.61 -4.92
C ALA A 218 -10.64 6.36 -3.60
N THR A 219 -11.70 6.67 -2.86
CA THR A 219 -11.61 7.44 -1.61
C THR A 219 -12.56 6.89 -0.55
N ALA A 220 -12.14 7.00 0.70
CA ALA A 220 -12.97 6.78 1.89
C ALA A 220 -12.79 7.94 2.87
N SER A 221 -13.86 8.28 3.58
CA SER A 221 -13.81 9.26 4.66
C SER A 221 -13.60 8.61 6.02
N THR A 222 -13.46 9.43 7.06
CA THR A 222 -13.42 9.00 8.47
C THR A 222 -14.68 8.30 8.95
N LYS A 223 -15.78 8.35 8.18
CA LYS A 223 -16.95 7.48 8.42
C LYS A 223 -16.70 6.03 7.96
N GLY A 224 -15.90 5.84 6.90
CA GLY A 224 -15.51 4.52 6.36
C GLY A 224 -16.65 3.59 5.95
N THR A 225 -17.89 4.06 5.86
CA THR A 225 -19.04 3.25 5.44
C THR A 225 -19.15 3.10 3.93
N LEU A 226 -18.66 4.11 3.20
CA LEU A 226 -18.75 4.20 1.75
C LEU A 226 -17.35 4.41 1.15
N ILE A 227 -17.12 3.73 0.03
CA ILE A 227 -15.96 3.91 -0.81
C ILE A 227 -16.44 4.44 -2.15
N ARG A 228 -15.87 5.55 -2.62
CA ARG A 228 -16.30 6.23 -3.84
C ARG A 228 -15.18 6.25 -4.85
N ILE A 229 -15.53 5.90 -6.09
CA ILE A 229 -14.63 5.84 -7.23
C ILE A 229 -14.95 7.02 -8.15
N PHE A 230 -13.92 7.75 -8.56
CA PHE A 230 -14.02 8.95 -9.38
C PHE A 230 -13.15 8.83 -10.62
N ASN A 231 -13.61 9.47 -11.70
CA ASN A 231 -12.77 9.81 -12.84
C ASN A 231 -11.92 11.03 -12.48
N THR A 232 -10.61 10.94 -12.62
CA THR A 232 -9.71 12.05 -12.28
C THR A 232 -9.67 13.17 -13.31
N ASN A 233 -10.13 12.92 -14.54
CA ASN A 233 -10.12 13.90 -15.62
C ASN A 233 -11.21 14.95 -15.43
N ASP A 234 -12.45 14.50 -15.21
CA ASP A 234 -13.61 15.39 -15.06
C ASP A 234 -14.12 15.51 -13.62
N GLY A 235 -13.66 14.65 -12.70
CA GLY A 235 -14.08 14.63 -11.30
C GLY A 235 -15.41 13.92 -11.06
N THR A 236 -15.99 13.27 -12.07
CA THR A 236 -17.27 12.57 -11.94
C THR A 236 -17.17 11.37 -11.02
N ARG A 237 -18.18 11.18 -10.15
CA ARG A 237 -18.29 9.97 -9.33
C ARG A 237 -18.85 8.84 -10.18
N LEU A 238 -18.01 7.85 -10.47
CA LEU A 238 -18.35 6.72 -11.33
C LEU A 238 -19.11 5.63 -10.58
N GLN A 239 -18.71 5.37 -9.34
CA GLN A 239 -19.30 4.29 -8.53
C GLN A 239 -19.21 4.62 -7.04
N GLU A 240 -20.13 4.06 -6.26
CA GLU A 240 -20.11 4.08 -4.80
C GLU A 240 -20.46 2.69 -4.30
N VAL A 241 -19.59 2.14 -3.46
CA VAL A 241 -19.77 0.84 -2.83
C VAL A 241 -19.83 1.00 -1.32
N ARG A 242 -20.61 0.16 -0.67
CA ARG A 242 -20.83 0.16 0.78
C ARG A 242 -20.03 -0.95 1.43
N ARG A 243 -19.10 -0.55 2.30
CA ARG A 243 -18.32 -1.48 3.13
C ARG A 243 -19.17 -2.04 4.28
N GLY A 244 -19.93 -1.18 4.95
CA GLY A 244 -20.79 -1.58 6.07
C GLY A 244 -21.75 -0.48 6.50
N LEU A 245 -22.60 -0.80 7.47
CA LEU A 245 -23.49 0.18 8.11
C LEU A 245 -22.74 0.99 9.17
N ASP A 246 -21.93 0.31 9.99
CA ASP A 246 -21.21 0.93 11.09
C ASP A 246 -19.98 1.68 10.61
N ARG A 247 -19.58 2.70 11.36
CA ARG A 247 -18.32 3.41 11.13
C ARG A 247 -17.13 2.46 11.23
N ALA A 248 -16.14 2.65 10.37
CA ALA A 248 -14.86 1.93 10.43
C ALA A 248 -13.72 2.84 10.03
N ASP A 249 -12.55 2.58 10.60
CA ASP A 249 -11.30 3.18 10.16
C ASP A 249 -10.72 2.36 9.01
N ILE A 250 -10.74 2.94 7.81
CA ILE A 250 -10.20 2.30 6.61
C ILE A 250 -8.66 2.38 6.66
N TYR A 251 -8.02 1.22 6.58
CA TYR A 251 -6.57 1.08 6.61
C TYR A 251 -5.99 1.14 5.20
N SER A 252 -6.56 0.41 4.24
CA SER A 252 -6.09 0.43 2.85
C SER A 252 -7.23 0.26 1.84
N ILE A 253 -6.98 0.79 0.64
CA ILE A 253 -7.79 0.60 -0.55
C ILE A 253 -6.83 0.28 -1.70
N SER A 254 -7.10 -0.75 -2.49
CA SER A 254 -6.31 -1.09 -3.67
C SER A 254 -7.18 -1.52 -4.84
N PHE A 255 -6.81 -1.07 -6.04
CA PHE A 255 -7.40 -1.55 -7.29
C PHE A 255 -6.70 -2.85 -7.72
N SER A 256 -7.45 -3.77 -8.32
CA SER A 256 -6.84 -4.84 -9.11
C SER A 256 -6.08 -4.28 -10.32
N PRO A 257 -5.12 -5.02 -10.90
CA PRO A 257 -4.32 -4.52 -12.03
C PRO A 257 -5.15 -4.00 -13.21
N ASN A 258 -6.32 -4.60 -13.46
CA ASN A 258 -7.26 -4.22 -14.52
C ASN A 258 -8.38 -3.27 -14.04
N ALA A 259 -8.33 -2.80 -12.80
CA ALA A 259 -9.32 -1.96 -12.14
C ALA A 259 -10.77 -2.50 -12.21
N GLN A 260 -10.94 -3.83 -12.28
CA GLN A 260 -12.25 -4.49 -12.19
C GLN A 260 -12.64 -4.83 -10.75
N TRP A 261 -11.70 -4.79 -9.82
CA TRP A 261 -11.94 -5.10 -8.41
C TRP A 261 -11.30 -4.06 -7.50
N LEU A 262 -11.90 -3.87 -6.33
CA LEU A 262 -11.39 -3.00 -5.28
C LEU A 262 -11.31 -3.78 -3.96
N ALA A 263 -10.13 -3.87 -3.36
CA ALA A 263 -9.96 -4.46 -2.05
C ALA A 263 -9.89 -3.34 -0.99
N VAL A 264 -10.52 -3.56 0.15
CA VAL A 264 -10.62 -2.59 1.25
C VAL A 264 -10.44 -3.30 2.58
N SER A 265 -9.48 -2.85 3.38
CA SER A 265 -9.25 -3.32 4.75
C SER A 265 -9.64 -2.25 5.77
N SER A 266 -10.06 -2.68 6.96
CA SER A 266 -10.46 -1.77 8.05
C SER A 266 -10.27 -2.37 9.44
N ASP A 267 -10.51 -1.57 10.47
CA ASP A 267 -10.55 -1.95 11.88
C ASP A 267 -11.66 -2.97 12.24
N LYS A 268 -12.53 -3.35 11.29
CA LYS A 268 -13.57 -4.37 11.49
C LYS A 268 -13.11 -5.80 11.24
N GLY A 269 -11.79 -6.04 11.22
CA GLY A 269 -11.22 -7.38 10.99
C GLY A 269 -11.72 -8.04 9.71
N THR A 270 -12.10 -7.26 8.69
CA THR A 270 -12.64 -7.80 7.44
C THR A 270 -12.00 -7.08 6.26
N VAL A 271 -11.51 -7.86 5.29
CA VAL A 271 -11.11 -7.38 3.97
C VAL A 271 -12.25 -7.63 3.00
N HIS A 272 -12.77 -6.56 2.41
CA HIS A 272 -13.84 -6.61 1.42
C HIS A 272 -13.28 -6.46 0.01
N VAL A 273 -13.80 -7.25 -0.93
CA VAL A 273 -13.57 -7.09 -2.38
C VAL A 273 -14.87 -6.70 -3.07
N PHE A 274 -14.83 -5.61 -3.82
CA PHE A 274 -15.97 -5.08 -4.59
C PHE A 274 -15.73 -5.22 -6.08
N SER A 275 -16.76 -5.64 -6.81
CA SER A 275 -16.77 -5.56 -8.28
C SER A 275 -16.92 -4.10 -8.73
N LEU A 276 -16.04 -3.67 -9.62
CA LEU A 276 -16.08 -2.35 -10.25
C LEU A 276 -16.74 -2.45 -11.62
N ARG A 277 -17.72 -1.58 -11.87
CA ARG A 277 -18.42 -1.45 -13.16
C ARG A 277 -17.82 -0.34 -14.02
N VAL A 278 -16.55 -0.03 -13.78
CA VAL A 278 -15.82 1.05 -14.44
C VAL A 278 -14.95 0.44 -15.54
N ILE A 279 -15.07 0.96 -16.75
CA ILE A 279 -14.15 0.59 -17.85
C ILE A 279 -13.03 1.64 -17.87
N ALA A 280 -11.86 1.28 -17.34
CA ALA A 280 -10.65 2.02 -17.65
C ALA A 280 -10.22 1.62 -19.07
N ALA A 281 -10.49 2.46 -20.07
CA ALA A 281 -9.96 2.22 -21.40
C ALA A 281 -8.42 2.31 -21.34
N GLY A 282 -7.74 1.18 -21.57
CA GLY A 282 -6.28 1.09 -21.57
C GLY A 282 -5.65 -0.12 -20.87
N GLY A 283 -6.44 -1.11 -20.43
CA GLY A 283 -5.90 -2.43 -20.07
C GLY A 283 -5.71 -3.29 -21.31
N ASP A 284 -4.49 -3.80 -21.54
CA ASP A 284 -4.10 -4.64 -22.67
C ASP A 284 -5.08 -5.79 -22.90
N ALA A 285 -5.97 -5.62 -23.88
CA ALA A 285 -6.77 -6.67 -24.48
C ALA A 285 -6.15 -6.99 -25.84
N SER A 286 -5.11 -7.83 -25.83
CA SER A 286 -4.82 -8.67 -26.97
C SER A 286 -6.03 -9.57 -27.21
N THR A 287 -6.88 -9.22 -28.19
CA THR A 287 -7.28 -10.02 -29.38
C THR A 287 -8.55 -9.43 -30.04
N GLN A 288 -8.52 -9.27 -31.37
CA GLN A 288 -9.61 -9.05 -32.35
C GLN A 288 -10.15 -7.60 -32.51
N LEU A 289 -9.53 -6.76 -33.36
CA LEU A 289 -9.70 -6.59 -34.83
C LEU A 289 -11.03 -5.94 -35.27
N VAL A 290 -10.98 -4.67 -35.70
CA VAL A 290 -11.12 -4.25 -37.13
C VAL A 290 -10.38 -2.92 -37.28
N ALA A 291 -9.25 -2.94 -37.99
CA ALA A 291 -8.56 -1.73 -38.42
C ALA A 291 -9.25 -1.19 -39.68
N ALA A 292 -9.94 -0.05 -39.56
CA ALA A 292 -10.29 0.80 -40.68
C ALA A 292 -9.63 2.18 -40.47
N GLN A 293 -8.89 2.59 -41.47
CA GLN A 293 -8.00 3.74 -41.54
C GLN A 293 -8.73 5.06 -41.29
N ILE A 294 -8.25 5.87 -40.34
CA ILE A 294 -8.47 7.33 -40.32
C ILE A 294 -7.20 8.01 -39.79
N PRO A 295 -6.54 8.90 -40.55
CA PRO A 295 -5.47 9.74 -40.03
C PRO A 295 -6.03 11.05 -39.46
N GLY A 296 -5.60 11.42 -38.24
CA GLY A 296 -5.74 12.79 -37.74
C GLY A 296 -6.24 12.91 -36.29
N ASN A 297 -5.30 13.29 -35.41
CA ASN A 297 -5.48 14.09 -34.19
C ASN A 297 -6.82 13.95 -33.43
N VAL A 298 -6.96 12.89 -32.62
CA VAL A 298 -8.08 12.75 -31.69
C VAL A 298 -7.56 12.84 -30.26
N GLN A 299 -8.06 13.85 -29.54
CA GLN A 299 -7.93 14.02 -28.10
C GLN A 299 -8.12 12.68 -27.39
N GLN A 300 -7.19 12.32 -26.52
CA GLN A 300 -7.25 11.12 -25.70
C GLN A 300 -8.30 11.26 -24.58
N ASN A 301 -9.55 11.57 -24.95
CA ASN A 301 -10.71 11.38 -24.10
C ASN A 301 -11.02 9.88 -24.11
N ALA A 302 -10.28 9.14 -23.30
CA ALA A 302 -10.62 7.76 -22.96
C ALA A 302 -12.03 7.77 -22.34
N LEU A 303 -12.98 7.14 -23.03
CA LEU A 303 -14.38 6.97 -22.62
C LEU A 303 -14.45 6.11 -21.35
N ILE A 304 -14.19 6.71 -20.18
CA ILE A 304 -14.48 6.10 -18.89
C ILE A 304 -15.97 6.33 -18.62
N SER A 305 -16.80 5.41 -19.10
CA SER A 305 -18.22 5.36 -18.76
C SER A 305 -18.46 4.27 -17.73
N ALA A 306 -19.29 4.55 -16.73
CA ALA A 306 -19.88 3.49 -15.92
C ALA A 306 -20.75 2.62 -16.83
N LYS A 307 -20.62 1.28 -16.75
CA LYS A 307 -21.66 0.41 -17.33
C LYS A 307 -22.93 0.61 -16.49
N THR A 308 -24.01 1.09 -17.09
CA THR A 308 -25.36 1.04 -16.50
C THR A 308 -25.89 -0.40 -16.52
N GLY A 309 -25.23 -1.29 -15.79
CA GLY A 309 -25.73 -2.63 -15.48
C GLY A 309 -26.51 -2.54 -14.18
N GLY A 310 -27.81 -2.84 -14.21
CA GLY A 310 -28.65 -2.92 -13.02
C GLY A 310 -28.11 -3.93 -12.01
N ASN A 311 -28.26 -3.61 -10.72
CA ASN A 311 -27.89 -4.45 -9.59
C ASN A 311 -28.52 -5.85 -9.71
N THR A 312 -27.72 -6.89 -9.90
CA THR A 312 -28.19 -8.28 -10.02
C THR A 312 -28.43 -8.96 -8.66
N ASN A 313 -28.04 -8.32 -7.54
CA ASN A 313 -28.12 -8.91 -6.20
C ASN A 313 -29.10 -8.19 -5.25
N SER A 314 -30.15 -7.55 -5.79
CA SER A 314 -31.25 -7.07 -4.94
C SER A 314 -32.59 -7.48 -5.53
N SER A 315 -33.21 -8.48 -4.90
CA SER A 315 -34.50 -9.07 -5.20
C SER A 315 -35.71 -8.13 -5.05
N PHE A 316 -35.49 -6.82 -4.87
CA PHE A 316 -36.52 -5.82 -4.62
C PHE A 316 -36.35 -4.57 -5.51
N HIS A 317 -36.37 -4.73 -6.84
CA HIS A 317 -36.34 -3.58 -7.76
C HIS A 317 -37.60 -2.70 -7.68
N PHE A 318 -38.73 -3.21 -7.16
CA PHE A 318 -40.04 -2.54 -7.19
C PHE A 318 -40.27 -1.47 -6.09
N ILE A 319 -39.44 -1.39 -5.03
CA ILE A 319 -39.71 -0.52 -3.86
C ILE A 319 -38.62 0.57 -3.66
N LYS A 320 -37.85 0.89 -4.71
CA LYS A 320 -36.73 1.87 -4.61
C LYS A 320 -37.13 3.28 -4.15
N SER A 321 -38.40 3.68 -4.26
CA SER A 321 -38.88 5.02 -3.85
C SER A 321 -39.30 5.12 -2.38
N VAL A 322 -39.42 3.99 -1.65
CA VAL A 322 -39.95 3.97 -0.26
C VAL A 322 -38.93 3.42 0.75
N LEU A 323 -37.87 2.76 0.29
CA LEU A 323 -36.85 2.17 1.16
C LEU A 323 -35.67 3.13 1.44
N PRO A 324 -35.06 3.08 2.64
CA PRO A 324 -33.84 3.81 2.94
C PRO A 324 -32.72 3.56 1.91
N LYS A 325 -31.92 4.60 1.59
CA LYS A 325 -30.87 4.59 0.55
C LYS A 325 -29.84 3.45 0.65
N TYR A 326 -29.71 2.78 1.80
CA TYR A 326 -28.79 1.65 1.94
C TYR A 326 -29.30 0.36 1.26
N PHE A 327 -30.60 0.21 1.04
CA PHE A 327 -31.16 -0.93 0.30
C PHE A 327 -30.79 -0.93 -1.19
N SER A 328 -30.37 0.21 -1.74
CA SER A 328 -29.87 0.33 -3.11
C SER A 328 -28.34 0.33 -3.20
N SER A 329 -27.62 0.08 -2.10
CA SER A 329 -26.16 0.11 -2.08
C SER A 329 -25.54 -1.15 -2.67
N GLU A 330 -24.38 -0.99 -3.31
CA GLU A 330 -23.58 -2.11 -3.81
C GLU A 330 -22.65 -2.60 -2.70
N TRP A 331 -22.79 -3.87 -2.31
CA TRP A 331 -22.03 -4.50 -1.24
C TRP A 331 -20.83 -5.28 -1.78
N SER A 332 -19.96 -5.74 -0.88
CA SER A 332 -18.79 -6.54 -1.26
C SER A 332 -19.20 -7.84 -1.95
N SER A 333 -18.51 -8.16 -3.03
CA SER A 333 -18.63 -9.43 -3.73
C SER A 333 -17.98 -10.55 -2.92
N ALA A 334 -16.80 -10.30 -2.33
CA ALA A 334 -16.12 -11.29 -1.50
C ALA A 334 -15.55 -10.68 -0.21
N GLN A 335 -15.29 -11.50 0.80
CA GLN A 335 -14.77 -11.06 2.09
C GLN A 335 -13.82 -12.08 2.74
N PHE A 336 -12.82 -11.59 3.47
CA PHE A 336 -11.91 -12.40 4.29
C PHE A 336 -11.87 -11.83 5.71
N HIS A 337 -11.91 -12.70 6.73
CA HIS A 337 -11.94 -12.29 8.13
C HIS A 337 -10.54 -12.43 8.74
N LEU A 338 -10.17 -11.47 9.57
CA LEU A 338 -8.88 -11.28 10.22
C LEU A 338 -9.10 -10.93 11.69
N ALA A 339 -8.03 -10.94 12.48
CA ALA A 339 -8.08 -10.40 13.84
C ALA A 339 -8.38 -8.88 13.80
N GLU A 340 -9.39 -8.43 14.56
CA GLU A 340 -9.86 -7.04 14.55
C GLU A 340 -8.82 -6.03 15.08
N GLU A 341 -7.93 -6.48 15.97
CA GLU A 341 -6.98 -5.61 16.68
C GLU A 341 -5.70 -5.31 15.89
N THR A 342 -5.55 -5.87 14.69
CA THR A 342 -4.33 -5.71 13.89
C THR A 342 -4.57 -4.82 12.67
N TYR A 343 -3.64 -3.89 12.43
CA TYR A 343 -3.64 -3.07 11.24
C TYR A 343 -3.18 -3.89 10.03
N HIS A 344 -4.05 -4.03 9.03
CA HIS A 344 -3.77 -4.80 7.82
C HIS A 344 -3.89 -3.95 6.57
N ILE A 345 -2.95 -4.10 5.64
CA ILE A 345 -3.04 -3.54 4.29
C ILE A 345 -3.29 -4.66 3.28
N ALA A 346 -4.13 -4.40 2.28
CA ALA A 346 -4.53 -5.36 1.26
C ALA A 346 -4.19 -4.86 -0.14
N ALA A 347 -3.68 -5.76 -0.98
CA ALA A 347 -3.36 -5.52 -2.39
C ALA A 347 -3.74 -6.73 -3.25
N PHE A 348 -3.76 -6.56 -4.57
CA PHE A 348 -3.97 -7.68 -5.49
C PHE A 348 -2.63 -8.21 -5.99
N ASP A 349 -2.49 -9.54 -5.98
CA ASP A 349 -1.43 -10.26 -6.70
C ASP A 349 -1.85 -10.52 -8.15
N ALA A 350 -3.05 -11.08 -8.28
CA ALA A 350 -3.72 -11.37 -9.54
C ALA A 350 -5.18 -10.89 -9.49
N GLN A 351 -5.92 -11.04 -10.58
CA GLN A 351 -7.31 -10.56 -10.67
C GLN A 351 -8.24 -11.26 -9.65
N ASP A 352 -7.93 -12.48 -9.21
CA ASP A 352 -8.74 -13.29 -8.28
C ASP A 352 -8.05 -13.54 -6.94
N THR A 353 -6.89 -12.91 -6.70
CA THR A 353 -6.05 -13.17 -5.51
C THR A 353 -5.68 -11.87 -4.80
N VAL A 354 -6.01 -11.80 -3.52
CA VAL A 354 -5.70 -10.68 -2.60
C VAL A 354 -4.57 -11.11 -1.67
N MET A 355 -3.56 -10.25 -1.53
CA MET A 355 -2.52 -10.36 -0.50
C MET A 355 -2.84 -9.41 0.64
N ILE A 356 -2.62 -9.86 1.87
CA ILE A 356 -2.90 -9.10 3.08
C ILE A 356 -1.67 -9.16 3.98
N VAL A 357 -1.18 -8.00 4.42
CA VAL A 357 -0.03 -7.90 5.33
C VAL A 357 -0.46 -7.18 6.60
N GLY A 358 -0.22 -7.82 7.75
CA GLY A 358 -0.53 -7.28 9.07
C GLY A 358 0.68 -6.65 9.76
N MET A 359 0.43 -5.63 10.58
CA MET A 359 1.40 -5.03 11.51
C MET A 359 1.78 -5.96 12.67
N ASP A 360 1.20 -7.15 12.73
CA ASP A 360 1.66 -8.24 13.59
C ASP A 360 2.71 -9.13 12.89
N GLY A 361 3.05 -8.86 11.63
CA GLY A 361 3.98 -9.66 10.83
C GLY A 361 3.32 -10.81 10.09
N SER A 362 1.99 -10.89 10.08
CA SER A 362 1.25 -11.85 9.27
C SER A 362 1.24 -11.48 7.79
N PHE A 363 1.28 -12.50 6.94
CA PHE A 363 1.02 -12.42 5.51
C PHE A 363 -0.01 -13.48 5.13
N TYR A 364 -1.05 -13.09 4.40
CA TYR A 364 -2.06 -13.99 3.86
C TYR A 364 -2.14 -13.83 2.35
N LYS A 365 -2.32 -14.94 1.65
CA LYS A 365 -2.73 -14.98 0.24
C LYS A 365 -4.11 -15.60 0.16
N CYS A 366 -5.10 -14.84 -0.29
CA CYS A 366 -6.51 -15.21 -0.27
C CYS A 366 -7.07 -15.17 -1.70
N LYS A 367 -7.64 -16.28 -2.16
CA LYS A 367 -8.32 -16.38 -3.46
C LYS A 367 -9.81 -16.19 -3.31
N PHE A 368 -10.44 -15.47 -4.24
CA PHE A 368 -11.89 -15.28 -4.25
C PHE A 368 -12.51 -15.74 -5.58
N ASP A 369 -13.74 -16.24 -5.53
CA ASP A 369 -14.50 -16.60 -6.72
C ASP A 369 -15.09 -15.32 -7.35
N GLN A 370 -14.63 -14.98 -8.55
CA GLN A 370 -15.04 -13.77 -9.25
C GLN A 370 -16.51 -13.77 -9.72
N LEU A 371 -17.14 -14.95 -9.82
CA LEU A 371 -18.53 -15.11 -10.25
C LEU A 371 -19.48 -15.22 -9.06
N LYS A 372 -19.14 -16.09 -8.10
CA LYS A 372 -19.99 -16.37 -6.93
C LYS A 372 -19.74 -15.41 -5.77
N GLY A 373 -18.52 -14.88 -5.65
CA GLY A 373 -18.12 -14.10 -4.49
C GLY A 373 -18.09 -14.93 -3.20
N GLY A 374 -18.47 -14.31 -2.09
CA GLY A 374 -18.57 -14.95 -0.78
C GLY A 374 -17.27 -14.93 0.02
N GLN A 375 -17.08 -15.93 0.89
CA GLN A 375 -15.89 -16.02 1.72
C GLN A 375 -14.66 -16.37 0.85
N MET A 376 -13.59 -15.60 0.97
CA MET A 376 -12.33 -15.91 0.30
C MET A 376 -11.66 -17.13 0.94
N VAL A 377 -10.96 -17.90 0.12
CA VAL A 377 -10.20 -19.08 0.54
C VAL A 377 -8.74 -18.69 0.75
N GLN A 378 -8.21 -18.90 1.95
CA GLN A 378 -6.79 -18.75 2.22
C GLN A 378 -6.01 -19.82 1.45
N GLN A 379 -5.08 -19.40 0.60
CA GLN A 379 -4.14 -20.27 -0.12
C GLN A 379 -2.82 -20.40 0.60
N ASP A 380 -2.34 -19.29 1.19
CA ASP A 380 -1.06 -19.24 1.86
C ASP A 380 -1.15 -18.36 3.11
N TYR A 381 -0.33 -18.69 4.11
CA TYR A 381 -0.15 -17.91 5.32
C TYR A 381 1.27 -18.07 5.83
N MET A 382 1.89 -16.95 6.18
CA MET A 382 3.17 -16.96 6.85
C MET A 382 3.26 -15.88 7.90
N ARG A 383 3.95 -16.19 9.00
CA ARG A 383 4.34 -15.22 10.00
C ARG A 383 5.79 -14.80 9.73
N LEU A 384 5.97 -13.64 9.10
CA LEU A 384 7.25 -13.11 8.65
C LEU A 384 8.12 -12.64 9.81
N LEU A 385 7.47 -12.05 10.82
CA LEU A 385 8.07 -11.53 12.03
C LEU A 385 7.17 -11.89 13.21
N ARG A 386 7.77 -12.32 14.32
CA ARG A 386 7.01 -12.57 15.54
C ARG A 386 6.74 -11.22 16.20
N LYS A 387 5.46 -10.97 16.49
CA LYS A 387 5.08 -9.95 17.46
C LYS A 387 5.22 -10.62 18.83
N ILE A 388 5.86 -9.95 19.77
CA ILE A 388 5.91 -10.39 21.17
C ILE A 388 4.59 -10.04 21.84
#